data_AF-A0A2G1X6Q0-F1
#
_entry.id   AF-A0A2G1X6Q0-F1
#
_cell.length_a   1.000
_cell.length_b   1.000
_cell.length_c   1.000
_cell.angle_alpha   90.00
_cell.angle_beta   90.00
_cell.angle_gamma   90.00
#
_symmetry.space_group_name_H-M   'P 1'
#
loop_
_entity.id
_entity.type
_entity.pdbx_description
1 polymer ?
#
loop_
_entity_poly.entity_id
_entity_poly.type
_entity_poly.pdbx_seq_one_letter_code
_entity_poly.pdbx_strand_id
1 'polypeptide(L)'
;MATGIVGEFLDLKAETDADVLAMQCGDFYEFFADDAELVADELDLSISQKSSHGSSYPMAGVPLSELTPYVNALVERGYRVAVADQYETEGGDHAREIVRVVTPGTVLETSDDDARYLAAVVRDEGNDSDADGPYGLAFADVTTGRFLATTVDDGGDLRAELYRFDPAEVLPGPRVRNDDELLEAVREDLSGRVTAFDAEAFATGRAQHAVREQFGRETTDSVGLDSELAVRAAGAVLSYVEETGAGVLASMTRLTAYGADDR
;
A
#
# COMPACT_ATOMS: atom_id res chain seq x y z
N MET A 1 -30.59 -4.38 -3.07
CA MET A 1 -29.25 -4.93 -3.32
C MET A 1 -29.11 -5.07 -4.82
N ALA A 2 -28.00 -4.62 -5.42
CA ALA A 2 -27.69 -4.99 -6.79
C ALA A 2 -27.54 -6.53 -6.87
N THR A 3 -27.81 -7.12 -8.02
CA THR A 3 -27.71 -8.58 -8.24
C THR A 3 -27.04 -8.81 -9.59
N GLY A 4 -26.42 -9.97 -9.81
CA GLY A 4 -25.61 -10.24 -11.00
C GLY A 4 -24.23 -9.55 -10.93
N ILE A 5 -23.61 -9.32 -12.09
CA ILE A 5 -22.20 -8.87 -12.17
C ILE A 5 -21.92 -7.57 -11.39
N VAL A 6 -22.85 -6.61 -11.39
CA VAL A 6 -22.71 -5.36 -10.62
C VAL A 6 -22.86 -5.60 -9.12
N GLY A 7 -23.69 -6.57 -8.70
CA GLY A 7 -23.79 -6.96 -7.30
C GLY A 7 -22.50 -7.59 -6.80
N GLU A 8 -21.96 -8.56 -7.57
CA GLU A 8 -20.68 -9.20 -7.30
C GLU A 8 -19.52 -8.19 -7.22
N PHE A 9 -19.51 -7.19 -8.12
CA PHE A 9 -18.56 -6.08 -8.04
C PHE A 9 -18.65 -5.31 -6.72
N LEU A 10 -19.86 -4.93 -6.29
CA LEU A 10 -20.04 -4.18 -5.05
C LEU A 10 -19.72 -5.00 -3.81
N ASP A 11 -19.99 -6.31 -3.85
CA ASP A 11 -19.64 -7.24 -2.78
C ASP A 11 -18.11 -7.36 -2.66
N LEU A 12 -17.40 -7.61 -3.77
CA LEU A 12 -15.93 -7.63 -3.80
C LEU A 12 -15.32 -6.28 -3.39
N LYS A 13 -15.89 -5.17 -3.85
CA LYS A 13 -15.43 -3.83 -3.47
C LYS A 13 -15.54 -3.59 -1.97
N ALA A 14 -16.54 -4.16 -1.30
CA ALA A 14 -16.70 -4.05 0.15
C ALA A 14 -15.68 -4.88 0.96
N GLU A 15 -14.97 -5.81 0.31
CA GLU A 15 -13.92 -6.62 0.94
C GLU A 15 -12.55 -5.92 0.94
N THR A 16 -12.42 -4.75 0.31
CA THR A 16 -11.15 -4.04 0.17
C THR A 16 -11.29 -2.55 0.46
N ASP A 17 -10.24 -1.97 1.05
CA ASP A 17 -10.11 -0.51 1.24
C ASP A 17 -9.48 0.20 0.02
N ALA A 18 -9.43 -0.47 -1.14
CA ALA A 18 -8.91 0.12 -2.37
C ALA A 18 -9.86 1.18 -2.95
N ASP A 19 -9.31 2.29 -3.44
CA ASP A 19 -10.10 3.38 -4.02
C ASP A 19 -10.81 2.94 -5.32
N VAL A 20 -10.21 2.02 -6.08
CA VAL A 20 -10.76 1.49 -7.35
C VAL A 20 -10.67 -0.04 -7.37
N LEU A 21 -11.68 -0.72 -7.92
CA LEU A 21 -11.67 -2.15 -8.24
C LEU A 21 -11.71 -2.34 -9.76
N ALA A 22 -10.68 -2.97 -10.31
CA ALA A 22 -10.67 -3.50 -11.68
C ALA A 22 -11.12 -4.96 -11.64
N MET A 23 -12.31 -5.27 -12.16
CA MET A 23 -12.88 -6.61 -12.09
C MET A 23 -12.94 -7.28 -13.47
N GLN A 24 -12.28 -8.43 -13.61
CA GLN A 24 -12.27 -9.16 -14.87
C GLN A 24 -13.66 -9.69 -15.23
N CYS A 25 -14.14 -9.34 -16.41
CA CYS A 25 -15.39 -9.78 -16.99
C CYS A 25 -15.14 -10.31 -18.41
N GLY A 26 -14.77 -11.59 -18.51
CA GLY A 26 -14.33 -12.20 -19.77
C GLY A 26 -13.02 -11.57 -20.28
N ASP A 27 -13.08 -10.93 -21.44
CA ASP A 27 -11.92 -10.35 -22.15
C ASP A 27 -11.62 -8.88 -21.75
N PHE A 28 -12.28 -8.36 -20.70
CA PHE A 28 -12.13 -6.99 -20.23
C PHE A 28 -11.95 -6.96 -18.71
N TYR A 29 -11.29 -5.92 -18.21
CA TYR A 29 -11.50 -5.44 -16.84
C TYR A 29 -12.55 -4.33 -16.88
N GLU A 30 -13.60 -4.50 -16.10
CA GLU A 30 -14.71 -3.55 -16.00
C GLU A 30 -14.70 -2.85 -14.64
N PHE A 31 -15.07 -1.57 -14.67
CA PHE A 31 -15.32 -0.72 -13.53
C PHE A 31 -16.81 -0.38 -13.52
N PHE A 32 -17.44 -0.31 -12.35
CA PHE A 32 -18.87 -0.05 -12.21
C PHE A 32 -19.16 1.07 -11.21
N ALA A 33 -20.33 1.70 -11.37
CA ALA A 33 -20.82 2.74 -10.46
C ALA A 33 -19.80 3.88 -10.30
N ASP A 34 -19.49 4.28 -9.06
CA ASP A 34 -18.61 5.42 -8.77
C ASP A 34 -17.19 5.18 -9.32
N ASP A 35 -16.68 3.94 -9.27
CA ASP A 35 -15.38 3.58 -9.83
C ASP A 35 -15.35 3.78 -11.36
N ALA A 36 -16.46 3.54 -12.06
CA ALA A 36 -16.54 3.77 -13.51
C ALA A 36 -16.48 5.26 -13.86
N GLU A 37 -17.14 6.10 -13.08
CA GLU A 37 -17.14 7.55 -13.29
C GLU A 37 -15.76 8.13 -12.98
N LEU A 38 -15.15 7.72 -11.86
CA LEU A 38 -13.80 8.12 -11.47
C LEU A 38 -12.79 7.74 -12.53
N VAL A 39 -12.72 6.46 -12.91
CA VAL A 39 -11.71 5.98 -13.87
C VAL A 39 -11.91 6.61 -15.24
N ALA A 40 -13.14 6.91 -15.65
CA ALA A 40 -13.39 7.56 -16.92
C ALA A 40 -12.97 9.02 -16.95
N ASP A 41 -13.20 9.78 -15.88
CA ASP A 41 -12.73 11.16 -15.76
C ASP A 41 -11.20 11.21 -15.69
N GLU A 42 -10.63 10.34 -14.87
CA GLU A 42 -9.19 10.24 -14.65
C GLU A 42 -8.46 9.79 -15.94
N LEU A 43 -8.92 8.74 -16.60
CA LEU A 43 -8.18 8.08 -17.70
C LEU A 43 -8.76 8.36 -19.09
N ASP A 44 -9.65 9.34 -19.22
CA ASP A 44 -10.35 9.69 -20.47
C ASP A 44 -11.05 8.47 -21.13
N LEU A 45 -11.59 7.56 -20.31
CA LEU A 45 -12.31 6.39 -20.82
C LEU A 45 -13.75 6.71 -21.21
N SER A 46 -14.27 5.96 -22.17
CA SER A 46 -15.69 6.05 -22.54
C SER A 46 -16.57 5.39 -21.48
N ILE A 47 -17.53 6.14 -20.93
CA ILE A 47 -18.57 5.62 -20.05
C ILE A 47 -19.74 5.06 -20.88
N SER A 48 -20.21 3.89 -20.49
CA SER A 48 -21.44 3.28 -20.96
C SER A 48 -22.36 2.93 -19.79
N GLN A 49 -23.49 2.28 -20.09
CA GLN A 49 -24.50 1.92 -19.09
C GLN A 49 -24.71 0.41 -19.07
N LYS A 50 -24.57 -0.20 -17.90
CA LYS A 50 -24.87 -1.61 -17.65
C LYS A 50 -26.22 -1.74 -16.97
N SER A 51 -27.18 -2.36 -17.66
CA SER A 51 -28.44 -2.74 -17.06
C SER A 51 -28.28 -4.00 -16.21
N SER A 52 -28.63 -3.93 -14.93
CA SER A 52 -28.74 -5.10 -14.05
C SER A 52 -30.00 -5.01 -13.19
N HIS A 53 -30.85 -6.05 -13.28
CA HIS A 53 -32.05 -6.24 -12.45
C HIS A 53 -32.96 -5.01 -12.32
N GLY A 54 -33.17 -4.28 -13.42
CA GLY A 54 -34.06 -3.12 -13.47
C GLY A 54 -33.41 -1.78 -13.10
N SER A 55 -32.13 -1.79 -12.72
CA SER A 55 -31.30 -0.59 -12.55
C SER A 55 -30.26 -0.47 -13.67
N SER A 56 -29.78 0.74 -13.91
CA SER A 56 -28.67 1.03 -14.82
C SER A 56 -27.51 1.62 -14.04
N TYR A 57 -26.30 1.15 -14.30
CA TYR A 57 -25.08 1.60 -13.63
C TYR A 57 -24.06 2.09 -14.65
N PRO A 58 -23.33 3.19 -14.37
CA PRO A 58 -22.15 3.58 -15.12
C PRO A 58 -21.16 2.41 -15.23
N MET A 59 -20.55 2.27 -16.40
CA MET A 59 -19.57 1.22 -16.69
C MET A 59 -18.48 1.75 -17.61
N ALA A 60 -17.24 1.56 -17.21
CA ALA A 60 -16.05 1.75 -18.04
C ALA A 60 -15.30 0.41 -18.12
N GLY A 61 -14.50 0.22 -19.16
CA GLY A 61 -13.76 -1.03 -19.30
C GLY A 61 -12.53 -0.89 -20.17
N VAL A 62 -11.53 -1.72 -19.87
CA VAL A 62 -10.25 -1.79 -20.60
C VAL A 62 -10.02 -3.24 -21.04
N PRO A 63 -9.40 -3.47 -22.21
CA PRO A 63 -9.08 -4.83 -22.66
C PRO A 63 -8.21 -5.57 -21.63
N LEU A 64 -8.42 -6.87 -21.47
CA LEU A 64 -7.68 -7.72 -20.52
C LEU A 64 -6.15 -7.51 -20.62
N SER A 65 -5.62 -7.51 -21.84
CA SER A 65 -4.18 -7.37 -22.11
C SER A 65 -3.62 -5.97 -21.88
N GLU A 66 -4.47 -4.99 -21.62
CA GLU A 66 -4.11 -3.57 -21.53
C GLU A 66 -4.30 -3.00 -20.12
N LEU A 67 -4.67 -3.80 -19.12
CA LEU A 67 -4.95 -3.32 -17.76
C LEU A 67 -3.76 -2.55 -17.13
N THR A 68 -2.54 -3.08 -17.29
CA THR A 68 -1.36 -2.58 -16.56
C THR A 68 -1.11 -1.08 -16.73
N PRO A 69 -1.07 -0.50 -17.96
CA PRO A 69 -0.96 0.94 -18.14
C PRO A 69 -2.02 1.78 -17.39
N TYR A 70 -3.28 1.34 -17.37
CA TYR A 70 -4.35 2.07 -16.69
C TYR A 70 -4.23 2.00 -15.17
N VAL A 71 -3.86 0.83 -14.64
CA VAL A 71 -3.57 0.68 -13.20
C VAL A 71 -2.40 1.57 -12.80
N ASN A 72 -1.31 1.57 -13.56
CA ASN A 72 -0.15 2.41 -13.27
C ASN A 72 -0.52 3.90 -13.28
N ALA A 73 -1.30 4.36 -14.28
CA ALA A 73 -1.74 5.75 -14.35
C ALA A 73 -2.60 6.18 -13.16
N LEU A 74 -3.51 5.31 -12.67
CA LEU A 74 -4.29 5.58 -11.46
C LEU A 74 -3.37 5.64 -10.22
N VAL A 75 -2.44 4.70 -10.11
CA VAL A 75 -1.53 4.61 -8.97
C VAL A 75 -0.57 5.80 -8.92
N GLU A 76 -0.09 6.28 -10.06
CA GLU A 76 0.72 7.50 -10.17
C GLU A 76 -0.04 8.75 -9.70
N ARG A 77 -1.38 8.72 -9.69
CA ARG A 77 -2.24 9.79 -9.15
C ARG A 77 -2.64 9.57 -7.69
N GLY A 78 -2.08 8.55 -7.04
CA GLY A 78 -2.29 8.27 -5.62
C GLY A 78 -3.43 7.30 -5.31
N TYR A 79 -4.08 6.71 -6.31
CA TYR A 79 -5.13 5.72 -6.11
C TYR A 79 -4.56 4.34 -5.78
N ARG A 80 -5.24 3.61 -4.88
CA ARG A 80 -5.03 2.18 -4.65
C ARG A 80 -6.02 1.41 -5.52
N VAL A 81 -5.53 0.44 -6.28
CA VAL A 81 -6.34 -0.30 -7.26
C VAL A 81 -6.33 -1.80 -6.92
N ALA A 82 -7.47 -2.33 -6.50
CA ALA A 82 -7.67 -3.76 -6.37
C ALA A 82 -7.89 -4.38 -7.76
N VAL A 83 -7.30 -5.53 -8.01
CA VAL A 83 -7.48 -6.31 -9.24
C VAL A 83 -8.13 -7.63 -8.88
N ALA A 84 -9.33 -7.86 -9.42
CA ALA A 84 -10.05 -9.10 -9.27
C ALA A 84 -10.04 -9.91 -10.56
N ASP A 85 -9.43 -11.09 -10.52
CA ASP A 85 -9.32 -11.99 -11.67
C ASP A 85 -10.46 -13.00 -11.66
N GLN A 86 -10.83 -13.43 -12.87
CA GLN A 86 -11.89 -14.40 -13.09
C GLN A 86 -11.31 -15.80 -13.24
N TYR A 87 -11.87 -16.77 -12.53
CA TYR A 87 -11.52 -18.19 -12.65
C TYR A 87 -12.76 -19.07 -12.81
N GLU A 88 -12.57 -20.27 -13.36
CA GLU A 88 -13.62 -21.27 -13.50
C GLU A 88 -13.70 -22.16 -12.25
N THR A 89 -14.90 -22.31 -11.71
CA THR A 89 -15.18 -23.22 -10.60
C THR A 89 -15.39 -24.66 -11.11
N GLU A 90 -15.31 -25.65 -10.21
CA GLU A 90 -15.58 -27.06 -10.55
C GLU A 90 -17.00 -27.28 -11.13
N GLY A 91 -17.94 -26.36 -10.86
CA GLY A 91 -19.29 -26.37 -11.40
C GLY A 91 -19.43 -25.79 -12.82
N GLY A 92 -18.36 -25.22 -13.38
CA GLY A 92 -18.39 -24.51 -14.66
C GLY A 92 -18.91 -23.07 -14.59
N ASP A 93 -19.16 -22.56 -13.37
CA ASP A 93 -19.49 -21.16 -13.15
C ASP A 93 -18.21 -20.31 -13.04
N HIS A 94 -18.30 -19.04 -13.41
CA HIS A 94 -17.23 -18.07 -13.22
C HIS A 94 -17.30 -17.48 -11.81
N ALA A 95 -16.18 -17.50 -11.09
CA ALA A 95 -15.99 -16.81 -9.84
C ALA A 95 -14.87 -15.77 -9.98
N ARG A 96 -14.85 -14.80 -9.07
CA ARG A 96 -13.88 -13.71 -9.05
C ARG A 96 -13.33 -13.54 -7.66
N GLU A 97 -12.03 -13.26 -7.57
CA GLU A 97 -11.36 -12.97 -6.31
C GLU A 97 -10.36 -11.85 -6.50
N ILE A 98 -10.18 -11.00 -5.48
CA ILE A 98 -9.12 -10.00 -5.47
C ILE A 98 -7.79 -10.73 -5.33
N VAL A 99 -6.97 -10.66 -6.38
CA VAL A 99 -5.67 -11.35 -6.44
C VAL A 99 -4.51 -10.45 -6.01
N ARG A 100 -4.67 -9.13 -6.12
CA ARG A 100 -3.68 -8.14 -5.69
C ARG A 100 -4.30 -6.75 -5.52
N VAL A 101 -3.63 -5.91 -4.76
CA VAL A 101 -3.91 -4.47 -4.65
C VAL A 101 -2.65 -3.70 -5.02
N VAL A 102 -2.70 -2.92 -6.09
CA VAL A 102 -1.57 -2.07 -6.51
C VAL A 102 -1.70 -0.71 -5.86
N THR A 103 -0.62 -0.25 -5.22
CA THR A 103 -0.60 0.99 -4.43
C THR A 103 0.56 1.89 -4.86
N PRO A 104 0.53 3.20 -4.53
CA PRO A 104 1.63 4.11 -4.86
C PRO A 104 2.99 3.62 -4.35
N GLY A 105 3.02 2.96 -3.18
CA GLY A 105 4.24 2.40 -2.61
C GLY A 105 4.63 1.01 -3.11
N THR A 106 3.83 0.33 -3.95
CA THR A 106 4.07 -1.07 -4.35
C THR A 106 4.12 -1.33 -5.86
N VAL A 107 3.93 -0.29 -6.68
CA VAL A 107 4.04 -0.40 -8.13
C VAL A 107 5.51 -0.52 -8.58
N LEU A 108 5.80 -1.54 -9.39
CA LEU A 108 7.14 -1.80 -9.96
C LEU A 108 7.38 -1.06 -11.27
N GLU A 109 6.36 -1.01 -12.12
CA GLU A 109 6.44 -0.43 -13.45
C GLU A 109 6.03 1.03 -13.37
N THR A 110 7.02 1.91 -13.19
CA THR A 110 6.81 3.37 -13.18
C THR A 110 7.35 3.98 -14.47
N SER A 111 6.79 5.11 -14.86
CA SER A 111 7.23 5.88 -16.04
C SER A 111 8.65 6.44 -15.88
N ASP A 112 9.12 6.56 -14.64
CA ASP A 112 10.39 7.18 -14.26
C ASP A 112 11.39 6.15 -13.69
N ASP A 113 12.68 6.40 -13.88
CA ASP A 113 13.79 5.60 -13.31
C ASP A 113 14.06 5.94 -11.81
N ASP A 114 13.18 6.72 -11.17
CA ASP A 114 13.36 7.19 -9.81
C ASP A 114 13.00 6.12 -8.77
N ALA A 115 13.70 6.17 -7.63
CA ALA A 115 13.46 5.28 -6.51
C ALA A 115 12.05 5.50 -5.94
N ARG A 116 11.28 4.42 -5.81
CA ARG A 116 9.91 4.48 -5.27
C ARG A 116 9.88 3.89 -3.87
N TYR A 117 9.90 4.78 -2.88
CA TYR A 117 9.92 4.38 -1.47
C TYR A 117 8.51 4.19 -0.91
N LEU A 118 8.32 3.08 -0.20
CA LEU A 118 7.27 2.87 0.78
C LEU A 118 7.88 3.03 2.16
N ALA A 119 7.23 3.79 3.05
CA ALA A 119 7.69 3.98 4.40
C ALA A 119 6.68 3.51 5.45
N ALA A 120 7.17 3.13 6.62
CA ALA A 120 6.35 2.97 7.82
C ALA A 120 6.95 3.74 8.99
N VAL A 121 6.06 4.27 9.84
CA VAL A 121 6.45 5.08 11.00
C VAL A 121 5.80 4.50 12.25
N VAL A 122 6.61 4.25 13.29
CA VAL A 122 6.14 3.78 14.59
C VAL A 122 6.63 4.72 15.66
N ARG A 123 5.76 5.12 16.58
CA ARG A 123 6.13 5.90 17.76
C ARG A 123 6.08 5.03 19.00
N ASP A 124 6.99 5.29 19.94
CA ASP A 124 7.05 4.56 21.20
C ASP A 124 5.74 4.59 22.00
N GLU A 125 5.49 3.51 22.74
CA GLU A 125 4.34 3.36 23.63
C GLU A 125 4.57 3.99 25.02
N GLY A 126 5.74 4.61 25.25
CA GLY A 126 6.11 5.34 26.46
C GLY A 126 5.14 6.46 26.87
N ASN A 127 5.36 6.97 28.09
CA ASN A 127 4.49 7.92 28.80
C ASN A 127 4.01 9.07 27.88
N ASP A 128 2.71 9.39 27.89
CA ASP A 128 2.06 10.53 27.20
C ASP A 128 2.69 11.92 27.49
N SER A 129 3.75 11.94 28.30
CA SER A 129 4.53 13.13 28.69
C SER A 129 5.55 13.54 27.63
N ASP A 130 6.05 12.59 26.83
CA ASP A 130 7.03 12.84 25.75
C ASP A 130 6.27 12.98 24.43
N ALA A 131 5.61 14.13 24.27
CA ALA A 131 4.77 14.47 23.12
C ALA A 131 5.53 14.49 21.78
N ASP A 132 6.86 14.50 21.82
CA ASP A 132 7.73 14.49 20.64
C ASP A 132 8.47 13.17 20.42
N GLY A 133 8.31 12.18 21.32
CA GLY A 133 9.23 11.05 21.54
C GLY A 133 9.65 10.20 20.33
N PRO A 134 10.61 9.27 20.52
CA PRO A 134 11.34 8.68 19.43
C PRO A 134 10.47 7.90 18.45
N TYR A 135 10.85 7.95 17.17
CA TYR A 135 10.19 7.27 16.08
C TYR A 135 11.09 6.21 15.46
N GLY A 136 10.52 5.05 15.17
CA GLY A 136 11.08 4.03 14.29
C GLY A 136 10.59 4.23 12.87
N LEU A 137 11.52 4.13 11.93
CA LEU A 137 11.31 4.31 10.51
C LEU A 137 11.79 3.09 9.75
N ALA A 138 11.05 2.71 8.73
CA ALA A 138 11.51 1.79 7.70
C ALA A 138 11.17 2.34 6.32
N PHE A 139 12.07 2.16 5.37
CA PHE A 139 11.93 2.56 3.98
C PHE A 139 12.26 1.37 3.08
N ALA A 140 11.35 1.03 2.19
CA ALA A 140 11.57 0.03 1.16
C ALA A 140 11.47 0.67 -0.22
N ASP A 141 12.58 0.64 -0.96
CA ASP A 141 12.58 0.94 -2.38
C ASP A 141 12.10 -0.29 -3.14
N VAL A 142 10.86 -0.25 -3.65
CA VAL A 142 10.28 -1.39 -4.36
C VAL A 142 10.92 -1.64 -5.73
N THR A 143 11.59 -0.63 -6.30
CA THR A 143 12.25 -0.73 -7.60
C THR A 143 13.60 -1.45 -7.51
N THR A 144 14.35 -1.23 -6.43
CA THR A 144 15.69 -1.83 -6.26
C THR A 144 15.74 -2.93 -5.20
N GLY A 145 14.68 -3.11 -4.40
CA GLY A 145 14.66 -4.01 -3.24
C GLY A 145 15.51 -3.50 -2.06
N ARG A 146 15.88 -2.21 -2.05
CA ARG A 146 16.67 -1.63 -0.96
C ARG A 146 15.77 -1.45 0.25
N PHE A 147 16.16 -2.00 1.39
CA PHE A 147 15.40 -1.90 2.63
C PHE A 147 16.25 -1.27 3.74
N LEU A 148 15.78 -0.13 4.24
CA LEU A 148 16.44 0.66 5.26
C LEU A 148 15.58 0.76 6.51
N ALA A 149 16.20 0.84 7.68
CA ALA A 149 15.50 1.15 8.91
C ALA A 149 16.36 2.03 9.83
N THR A 150 15.71 2.89 10.61
CA THR A 150 16.38 3.81 11.54
C THR A 150 15.46 4.19 12.70
N THR A 151 16.03 4.89 13.67
CA THR A 151 15.29 5.64 14.68
C THR A 151 15.71 7.10 14.69
N VAL A 152 14.76 7.96 14.98
CA VAL A 152 14.96 9.39 15.18
C VAL A 152 14.37 9.81 16.52
N ASP A 153 14.90 10.89 17.09
CA ASP A 153 14.57 11.30 18.45
C ASP A 153 13.25 12.07 18.54
N ASP A 154 12.92 12.86 17.50
CA ASP A 154 11.73 13.71 17.51
C ASP A 154 10.98 13.82 16.17
N GLY A 155 9.83 14.50 16.22
CA GLY A 155 8.93 14.68 15.08
C GLY A 155 9.52 15.55 13.96
N GLY A 156 10.45 16.45 14.28
CA GLY A 156 11.19 17.24 13.30
C GLY A 156 12.14 16.37 12.49
N ASP A 157 12.91 15.51 13.15
CA ASP A 157 13.81 14.56 12.51
C ASP A 157 13.05 13.51 11.68
N LEU A 158 11.89 13.05 12.17
CA LEU A 158 10.97 12.21 11.42
C LEU A 158 10.59 12.86 10.09
N ARG A 159 10.14 14.11 10.13
CA ARG A 159 9.74 14.86 8.92
C ARG A 159 10.93 15.07 7.99
N ALA A 160 12.12 15.34 8.53
CA ALA A 160 13.33 15.48 7.74
C ALA A 160 13.68 14.20 6.95
N GLU A 161 13.54 13.02 7.56
CA GLU A 161 13.77 11.75 6.88
C GLU A 161 12.67 11.43 5.87
N LEU A 162 11.40 11.69 6.18
CA LEU A 162 10.30 11.54 5.19
C LEU A 162 10.48 12.48 4.00
N TYR A 163 10.87 13.73 4.22
CA TYR A 163 11.18 14.69 3.14
C TYR A 163 12.39 14.24 2.30
N ARG A 164 13.40 13.65 2.94
CA ARG A 164 14.62 13.18 2.28
C ARG A 164 14.36 12.00 1.34
N PHE A 165 13.55 11.05 1.77
CA PHE A 165 13.25 9.85 0.98
C PHE A 165 12.03 10.02 0.07
N ASP A 166 11.17 11.02 0.34
CA ASP A 166 9.94 11.34 -0.38
C ASP A 166 9.14 10.09 -0.76
N PRO A 167 8.70 9.29 0.23
CA PRO A 167 8.02 8.03 -0.05
C PRO A 167 6.69 8.27 -0.75
N ALA A 168 6.42 7.49 -1.80
CA ALA A 168 5.14 7.51 -2.51
C ALA A 168 3.97 7.09 -1.59
N GLU A 169 4.27 6.33 -0.53
CA GLU A 169 3.28 5.89 0.45
C GLU A 169 3.89 5.74 1.85
N VAL A 170 3.18 6.23 2.88
CA VAL A 170 3.58 6.17 4.29
C VAL A 170 2.51 5.45 5.11
N LEU A 171 2.93 4.44 5.89
CA LEU A 171 2.09 3.67 6.79
C LEU A 171 2.28 4.16 8.24
N PRO A 172 1.30 4.88 8.83
CA PRO A 172 1.40 5.33 10.20
C PRO A 172 1.00 4.20 11.16
N GLY A 173 1.87 3.90 12.12
CA GLY A 173 1.58 2.96 13.20
C GLY A 173 0.48 3.47 14.15
N PRO A 174 0.00 2.63 15.08
CA PRO A 174 -1.21 2.89 15.86
C PRO A 174 -1.24 4.20 16.66
N ARG A 175 -0.10 4.70 17.15
CA ARG A 175 -0.04 6.01 17.81
C ARG A 175 0.06 7.17 16.82
N VAL A 176 0.94 7.04 15.83
CA VAL A 176 1.13 8.06 14.77
C VAL A 176 -0.19 8.33 14.04
N ARG A 177 -0.98 7.29 13.76
CA ARG A 177 -2.26 7.44 13.06
C ARG A 177 -3.35 8.18 13.85
N ASN A 178 -3.18 8.32 15.17
CA ASN A 178 -4.09 9.04 16.07
C ASN A 178 -3.55 10.42 16.47
N ASP A 179 -2.41 10.83 15.89
CA ASP A 179 -1.79 12.14 16.09
C ASP A 179 -2.11 13.02 14.88
N ASP A 180 -3.25 13.71 14.94
CA ASP A 180 -3.76 14.50 13.82
C ASP A 180 -2.81 15.64 13.42
N GLU A 181 -2.16 16.28 14.40
CA GLU A 181 -1.23 17.39 14.17
C GLU A 181 0.03 16.90 13.44
N LEU A 182 0.61 15.78 13.87
CA LEU A 182 1.74 15.17 13.19
C LEU A 182 1.36 14.69 11.77
N LEU A 183 0.21 14.05 11.61
CA LEU A 183 -0.23 13.57 10.29
C LEU A 183 -0.52 14.71 9.32
N GLU A 184 -1.11 15.81 9.78
CA GLU A 184 -1.31 17.00 8.96
C GLU A 184 0.03 17.54 8.49
N ALA A 185 0.99 17.70 9.41
CA ALA A 185 2.34 18.15 9.09
C ALA A 185 3.08 17.21 8.11
N VAL A 186 2.93 15.89 8.25
CA VAL A 186 3.50 14.92 7.30
C VAL A 186 2.85 15.05 5.92
N ARG A 187 1.53 15.22 5.85
CA ARG A 187 0.81 15.37 4.57
C ARG A 187 1.15 16.67 3.85
N GLU A 188 1.53 17.73 4.56
CA GLU A 188 1.96 19.00 3.96
C GLU A 188 3.32 18.87 3.26
N ASP A 189 4.23 18.07 3.82
CA ASP A 189 5.61 17.91 3.30
C ASP A 189 5.74 16.79 2.26
N LEU A 190 4.82 15.81 2.27
CA LEU A 190 4.89 14.60 1.48
C LEU A 190 4.19 14.76 0.12
N SER A 191 4.85 14.35 -0.96
CA SER A 191 4.22 14.28 -2.28
C SER A 191 3.29 13.07 -2.43
N GLY A 192 3.61 11.98 -1.72
CA GLY A 192 2.87 10.72 -1.66
C GLY A 192 1.67 10.71 -0.71
N ARG A 193 1.17 9.50 -0.44
CA ARG A 193 -0.04 9.26 0.35
C ARG A 193 0.27 8.71 1.74
N VAL A 194 -0.54 9.10 2.73
CA VAL A 194 -0.60 8.38 4.03
C VAL A 194 -1.71 7.34 3.97
N THR A 195 -1.37 6.05 4.14
CA THR A 195 -2.30 4.93 4.08
C THR A 195 -2.38 4.22 5.43
N ALA A 196 -3.56 4.19 6.05
CA ALA A 196 -3.77 3.41 7.27
C ALA A 196 -3.64 1.91 6.96
N PHE A 197 -2.96 1.18 7.85
CA PHE A 197 -2.78 -0.26 7.74
C PHE A 197 -3.13 -0.95 9.07
N ASP A 198 -3.25 -2.28 9.01
CA ASP A 198 -3.60 -3.12 10.14
C ASP A 198 -2.68 -2.87 11.34
N ALA A 199 -3.27 -2.60 12.51
CA ALA A 199 -2.52 -2.26 13.71
C ALA A 199 -1.69 -3.45 14.21
N GLU A 200 -2.15 -4.69 13.98
CA GLU A 200 -1.44 -5.88 14.43
C GLU A 200 -0.13 -6.11 13.65
N ALA A 201 -0.03 -5.62 12.41
CA ALA A 201 1.22 -5.65 11.64
C ALA A 201 2.38 -4.89 12.32
N PHE A 202 2.05 -3.86 13.11
CA PHE A 202 3.01 -3.07 13.88
C PHE A 202 3.31 -3.65 15.27
N ALA A 203 2.64 -4.74 15.67
CA ALA A 203 2.87 -5.36 16.97
C ALA A 203 4.24 -6.02 17.02
N THR A 204 4.99 -5.82 18.11
CA THR A 204 6.38 -6.28 18.27
C THR A 204 6.60 -7.73 17.86
N GLY A 205 5.75 -8.66 18.31
CA GLY A 205 5.89 -10.08 17.98
C GLY A 205 5.69 -10.39 16.49
N ARG A 206 4.66 -9.80 15.85
CA ARG A 206 4.36 -10.02 14.43
C ARG A 206 5.43 -9.39 13.54
N ALA A 207 5.82 -8.16 13.84
CA ALA A 207 6.86 -7.46 13.10
C ALA A 207 8.24 -8.17 13.19
N GLN A 208 8.64 -8.61 14.39
CA GLN A 208 9.86 -9.40 14.56
C GLN A 208 9.81 -10.72 13.78
N HIS A 209 8.64 -11.36 13.72
CA HIS A 209 8.47 -12.58 12.95
C HIS A 209 8.64 -12.32 11.45
N ALA A 210 7.96 -11.32 10.90
CA ALA A 210 8.07 -10.94 9.49
C ALA A 210 9.51 -10.60 9.09
N VAL A 211 10.20 -9.78 9.89
CA VAL A 211 11.61 -9.39 9.65
C VAL A 211 12.53 -10.62 9.65
N ARG A 212 12.35 -11.54 10.60
CA ARG A 212 13.16 -12.77 10.70
C ARG A 212 12.87 -13.76 9.58
N GLU A 213 11.62 -13.83 9.13
CA GLU A 213 11.23 -14.69 8.01
C GLU A 213 11.87 -14.18 6.72
N GLN A 214 11.77 -12.87 6.46
CA GLN A 214 12.29 -12.27 5.24
C GLN A 214 13.82 -12.27 5.18
N PHE A 215 14.48 -11.79 6.25
CA PHE A 215 15.92 -11.54 6.20
C PHE A 215 16.75 -12.59 6.95
N GLY A 216 16.12 -13.56 7.62
CA GLY A 216 16.79 -14.54 8.45
C GLY A 216 17.03 -14.06 9.89
N ARG A 217 17.18 -15.03 10.81
CA ARG A 217 17.25 -14.79 12.26
C ARG A 217 18.45 -13.94 12.70
N GLU A 218 19.57 -14.07 12.02
CA GLU A 218 20.82 -13.40 12.39
C GLU A 218 20.83 -11.92 11.98
N THR A 219 19.87 -11.48 11.16
CA THR A 219 19.86 -10.13 10.58
C THR A 219 19.53 -9.05 11.62
N THR A 220 18.57 -9.28 12.51
CA THR A 220 18.28 -8.31 13.59
C THR A 220 19.49 -8.07 14.50
N ASP A 221 20.24 -9.14 14.82
CA ASP A 221 21.40 -9.05 15.71
C ASP A 221 22.67 -8.54 15.00
N SER A 222 22.78 -8.70 13.67
CA SER A 222 23.98 -8.35 12.89
C SER A 222 23.92 -6.99 12.21
N VAL A 223 22.72 -6.45 11.97
CA VAL A 223 22.52 -5.16 11.29
C VAL A 223 22.58 -3.97 12.25
N GLY A 224 22.69 -4.21 13.57
CA GLY A 224 22.70 -3.14 14.58
C GLY A 224 21.33 -2.48 14.78
N LEU A 225 20.25 -3.19 14.42
CA LEU A 225 18.87 -2.80 14.72
C LEU A 225 18.52 -3.21 16.15
N ASP A 226 19.14 -2.54 17.13
CA ASP A 226 18.81 -2.73 18.54
C ASP A 226 17.48 -2.06 18.93
N SER A 227 16.93 -1.22 18.04
CA SER A 227 15.66 -0.53 18.28
C SER A 227 14.45 -1.39 17.91
N GLU A 228 13.60 -1.63 18.91
CA GLU A 228 12.29 -2.26 18.71
C GLU A 228 11.40 -1.45 17.76
N LEU A 229 11.47 -0.11 17.79
CA LEU A 229 10.62 0.75 16.95
C LEU A 229 10.94 0.58 15.47
N ALA A 230 12.23 0.54 15.12
CA ALA A 230 12.67 0.35 13.75
C ALA A 230 12.30 -1.03 13.22
N VAL A 231 12.38 -2.07 14.08
CA VAL A 231 11.94 -3.44 13.74
C VAL A 231 10.42 -3.49 13.53
N ARG A 232 9.64 -2.79 14.36
CA ARG A 232 8.17 -2.68 14.19
C ARG A 232 7.79 -2.02 12.88
N ALA A 233 8.45 -0.91 12.52
CA ALA A 233 8.26 -0.25 11.24
C ALA A 233 8.63 -1.18 10.07
N ALA A 234 9.78 -1.85 10.14
CA ALA A 234 10.23 -2.77 9.10
C ALA A 234 9.26 -3.94 8.91
N GLY A 235 8.79 -4.56 9.99
CA GLY A 235 7.81 -5.63 9.93
C GLY A 235 6.49 -5.19 9.30
N ALA A 236 6.02 -3.99 9.61
CA ALA A 236 4.80 -3.44 9.02
C ALA A 236 4.93 -3.23 7.50
N VAL A 237 6.07 -2.71 7.01
CA VAL A 237 6.33 -2.60 5.56
C VAL A 237 6.30 -3.97 4.89
N LEU A 238 6.95 -4.98 5.48
CA LEU A 238 6.96 -6.33 4.93
C LEU A 238 5.56 -6.94 4.87
N SER A 239 4.80 -6.84 5.96
CA SER A 239 3.41 -7.35 6.01
C SER A 239 2.50 -6.62 5.03
N TYR A 240 2.67 -5.30 4.85
CA TYR A 240 1.89 -4.53 3.87
C TYR A 240 2.19 -5.00 2.44
N VAL A 241 3.47 -5.08 2.11
CA VAL A 241 3.93 -5.56 0.80
C VAL A 241 3.43 -6.97 0.51
N GLU A 242 3.46 -7.86 1.49
CA GLU A 242 2.92 -9.22 1.34
C GLU A 242 1.41 -9.21 1.07
N GLU A 243 0.64 -8.45 1.85
CA GLU A 243 -0.82 -8.34 1.70
C GLU A 243 -1.24 -7.75 0.35
N THR A 244 -0.45 -6.83 -0.20
CA THR A 244 -0.73 -6.25 -1.53
C THR A 244 -0.68 -7.28 -2.66
N GLY A 245 0.01 -8.42 -2.49
CA GLY A 245 0.21 -9.40 -3.55
C GLY A 245 1.02 -8.87 -4.74
N ALA A 246 1.68 -7.70 -4.61
CA ALA A 246 2.42 -7.06 -5.71
C ALA A 246 3.70 -7.81 -6.11
N GLY A 247 4.11 -8.83 -5.36
CA GLY A 247 5.28 -9.67 -5.66
C GLY A 247 6.63 -8.99 -5.40
N VAL A 248 6.64 -7.76 -4.88
CA VAL A 248 7.86 -6.97 -4.65
C VAL A 248 8.70 -7.49 -3.47
N LEU A 249 8.10 -8.26 -2.57
CA LEU A 249 8.77 -8.83 -1.39
C LEU A 249 10.03 -9.63 -1.75
N ALA A 250 10.01 -10.34 -2.89
CA ALA A 250 11.11 -11.21 -3.30
C ALA A 250 12.42 -10.46 -3.61
N SER A 251 12.37 -9.16 -3.93
CA SER A 251 13.57 -8.35 -4.19
C SER A 251 14.21 -7.81 -2.91
N MET A 252 13.46 -7.75 -1.80
CA MET A 252 13.88 -7.19 -0.51
C MET A 252 14.74 -8.19 0.27
N THR A 253 15.97 -8.40 -0.17
CA THR A 253 16.82 -9.48 0.37
C THR A 253 17.72 -9.07 1.54
N ARG A 254 17.86 -7.77 1.81
CA ARG A 254 18.75 -7.25 2.85
C ARG A 254 18.14 -6.05 3.56
N LEU A 255 18.25 -6.06 4.88
CA LEU A 255 17.93 -4.95 5.77
C LEU A 255 19.20 -4.21 6.15
N THR A 256 19.18 -2.88 6.14
CA THR A 256 20.30 -2.04 6.56
C THR A 256 19.85 -1.00 7.58
N ALA A 257 20.45 -1.01 8.77
CA ALA A 257 20.34 0.08 9.72
C ALA A 257 21.20 1.26 9.26
N TYR A 258 20.73 2.47 9.48
CA TYR A 258 21.56 3.66 9.35
C TYR A 258 21.29 4.63 10.49
N GLY A 259 22.32 5.36 10.94
CA GLY A 259 22.12 6.48 11.87
C GLY A 259 21.64 7.70 11.11
N ALA A 260 20.61 8.38 11.63
CA ALA A 260 20.21 9.68 11.10
C ALA A 260 21.35 10.71 11.24
N ASP A 261 22.15 10.62 12.32
CA ASP A 261 23.33 11.45 12.61
C ASP A 261 24.63 11.05 11.88
N ASP A 262 24.69 9.95 11.13
CA ASP A 262 25.92 9.51 10.44
C ASP A 262 26.20 10.34 9.17
N ARG A 263 25.89 11.65 9.22
CA ARG A 263 26.10 12.62 8.14
C ARG A 263 26.33 14.06 8.60
#